data_AF-A0A914QWG8-F1
#
_entry.id   AF-A0A914QWG8-F1
#
_cell.length_a   1.000
_cell.length_b   1.000
_cell.length_c   1.000
_cell.angle_alpha   90.00
_cell.angle_beta   90.00
_cell.angle_gamma   90.00
#
_symmetry.space_group_name_H-M   'P 1'
#
loop_
_entity.id
_entity.type
_entity.pdbx_description
1 polymer ?
#
loop_
_entity_poly.entity_id
_entity_poly.type
_entity_poly.pdbx_seq_one_letter_code
_entity_poly.pdbx_strand_id
1 'polypeptide(L)'
;MSEAQHKIAERLIILNDRCVGLLTRLYNIKKSCGNVNSRPKALTEKDFEQAISIIGKKFPINDLRKHSSAFSNVDKSRVDVLKNLHPFYFTFVHLLELKEHVLQQLAVMDANQFHFDISLNFDATTAFFNMIINFISAMILLSRIEERKSLIGLYNAAHELEKGTAEPKFPRLAQLIVDYESPLKKLSEDFGPVHRLIRQALMSISGIYKRRNISAEEQRASAMISLAANPAELLYI
;
A
#
# COMPACT_ATOMS: atom_id res chain seq x y z
N MET A 1 -0.27 -23.56 -19.17
CA MET A 1 1.02 -22.85 -19.11
C MET A 1 1.93 -23.68 -18.22
N SER A 2 3.19 -23.89 -18.57
CA SER A 2 4.12 -24.65 -17.71
C SER A 2 4.51 -23.81 -16.49
N GLU A 3 4.71 -24.42 -15.33
CA GLU A 3 5.07 -23.75 -14.07
C GLU A 3 6.25 -22.77 -14.20
N ALA A 4 7.25 -23.09 -15.04
CA ALA A 4 8.40 -22.24 -15.33
C ALA A 4 8.08 -20.90 -16.01
N GLN A 5 6.89 -20.74 -16.60
CA GLN A 5 6.49 -19.51 -17.30
C GLN A 5 5.86 -18.46 -16.36
N HIS A 6 5.69 -18.77 -15.08
CA HIS A 6 5.06 -17.85 -14.13
C HIS A 6 5.94 -16.67 -13.70
N LYS A 7 7.26 -16.75 -13.91
CA LYS A 7 8.23 -15.67 -13.63
C LYS A 7 8.08 -15.09 -12.22
N ILE A 8 7.96 -15.98 -11.22
CA ILE A 8 7.63 -15.61 -9.84
C ILE A 8 8.71 -14.69 -9.26
N ALA A 9 9.99 -14.99 -9.50
CA ALA A 9 11.10 -14.19 -9.01
C ALA A 9 11.07 -12.76 -9.58
N GLU A 10 10.93 -12.63 -10.90
CA GLU A 10 10.89 -11.33 -11.57
C GLU A 10 9.70 -10.50 -11.11
N ARG A 11 8.53 -11.12 -10.95
CA ARG A 11 7.33 -10.45 -10.44
C ARG A 11 7.50 -10.00 -8.99
N LEU A 12 8.09 -10.83 -8.12
CA LEU A 12 8.36 -10.45 -6.75
C LEU A 12 9.32 -9.26 -6.67
N ILE A 13 10.37 -9.22 -7.49
CA ILE A 13 11.31 -8.09 -7.55
C ILE A 13 10.58 -6.81 -7.98
N ILE A 14 9.86 -6.84 -9.09
CA ILE A 14 9.15 -5.68 -9.64
C ILE A 14 8.08 -5.18 -8.66
N LEU A 15 7.31 -6.08 -8.05
CA LEU A 15 6.25 -5.70 -7.10
C LEU A 15 6.83 -5.12 -5.82
N ASN A 16 7.95 -5.63 -5.32
CA ASN A 16 8.62 -5.04 -4.16
C ASN A 16 9.07 -3.60 -4.42
N ASP A 17 9.73 -3.36 -5.54
CA ASP A 17 10.18 -2.01 -5.92
C ASP A 17 8.98 -1.05 -6.05
N ARG A 18 7.90 -1.49 -6.72
CA ARG A 18 6.66 -0.73 -6.83
C ARG A 18 6.01 -0.45 -5.47
N CYS A 19 5.99 -1.43 -4.56
CA CYS A 19 5.46 -1.25 -3.20
C CYS A 19 6.23 -0.17 -2.45
N VAL A 20 7.56 -0.18 -2.50
CA VAL A 20 8.42 0.83 -1.85
C VAL A 20 8.18 2.21 -2.47
N GLY A 21 8.19 2.31 -3.80
CA GLY A 21 7.92 3.58 -4.49
C GLY A 21 6.54 4.17 -4.14
N LEU A 22 5.50 3.33 -4.07
CA LEU A 22 4.16 3.79 -3.69
C LEU A 22 4.05 4.12 -2.21
N LEU A 23 4.71 3.39 -1.32
CA LEU A 23 4.83 3.74 0.10
C LEU A 23 5.44 5.13 0.29
N THR A 24 6.53 5.43 -0.41
CA THR A 24 7.17 6.75 -0.35
C THR A 24 6.24 7.85 -0.86
N ARG A 25 5.52 7.62 -1.96
CA ARG A 25 4.54 8.58 -2.48
C ARG A 25 3.39 8.81 -1.50
N LEU A 26 2.81 7.75 -0.94
CA LEU A 26 1.75 7.84 0.07
C LEU A 26 2.23 8.55 1.34
N TYR A 27 3.46 8.29 1.77
CA TYR A 27 4.08 8.98 2.91
C TYR A 27 4.16 10.48 2.64
N ASN A 28 4.65 10.87 1.46
CA ASN A 28 4.73 12.27 1.07
C ASN A 28 3.34 12.92 1.02
N ILE A 29 2.33 12.25 0.45
CA ILE A 29 0.94 12.75 0.46
C ILE A 29 0.46 12.96 1.89
N LYS A 30 0.63 11.97 2.77
CA LYS A 30 0.23 12.07 4.17
C LYS A 30 0.90 13.26 4.86
N LYS A 31 2.21 13.47 4.62
CA LYS A 31 2.97 14.57 5.20
C LYS A 31 2.53 15.92 4.64
N SER A 32 2.31 16.02 3.32
CA SER A 32 1.84 17.22 2.66
C SER A 32 0.47 17.65 3.18
N CYS A 33 -0.50 16.72 3.29
CA CYS A 33 -1.82 16.99 3.85
C CYS A 33 -1.79 17.36 5.34
N GLY A 34 -0.86 16.80 6.11
CA GLY A 34 -0.72 17.09 7.53
C GLY A 34 0.00 18.40 7.88
N ASN A 35 0.55 19.12 6.91
CA ASN A 35 1.27 20.37 7.13
C ASN A 35 0.62 21.52 6.38
N VAL A 36 0.23 22.57 7.12
CA VAL A 36 -0.49 23.76 6.63
C VAL A 36 0.20 24.41 5.41
N ASN A 37 1.54 24.42 5.38
CA ASN A 37 2.31 25.09 4.33
C ASN A 37 2.43 24.29 3.03
N SER A 38 2.25 22.96 3.10
CA SER A 38 2.41 22.05 1.96
C SER A 38 1.11 21.38 1.53
N ARG A 39 0.02 21.67 2.23
CA ARG A 39 -1.30 21.13 1.94
C ARG A 39 -1.75 21.62 0.55
N PRO A 40 -2.33 20.75 -0.30
CA PRO A 40 -2.82 21.17 -1.61
C PRO A 40 -3.78 22.35 -1.49
N LYS A 41 -3.56 23.40 -2.30
CA LYS A 41 -4.36 24.63 -2.24
C LYS A 41 -5.87 24.37 -2.37
N ALA A 42 -6.24 23.42 -3.22
CA ALA A 42 -7.62 22.97 -3.40
C ALA A 42 -8.28 22.42 -2.12
N LEU A 43 -7.53 22.08 -1.08
CA LEU A 43 -8.06 21.65 0.22
C LEU A 43 -8.07 22.77 1.28
N THR A 44 -7.39 23.88 1.01
CA THR A 44 -7.30 25.03 1.92
C THR A 44 -8.16 26.21 1.49
N GLU A 45 -8.54 26.27 0.21
CA GLU A 45 -9.35 27.35 -0.35
C GLU A 45 -10.78 27.29 0.19
N LYS A 46 -11.24 28.41 0.78
CA LYS A 46 -12.61 28.57 1.31
C LYS A 46 -13.67 28.29 0.24
N ASP A 47 -13.37 28.61 -1.01
CA ASP A 47 -14.26 28.43 -2.15
C ASP A 47 -14.65 26.97 -2.41
N PHE A 48 -13.85 26.00 -1.93
CA PHE A 48 -14.09 24.56 -2.08
C PHE A 48 -14.59 23.88 -0.81
N GLU A 49 -14.71 24.61 0.32
CA GLU A 49 -15.05 24.03 1.62
C GLU A 49 -16.41 23.31 1.60
N GLN A 50 -17.40 23.88 0.92
CA GLN A 50 -18.72 23.26 0.78
C GLN A 50 -18.66 21.97 -0.04
N ALA A 51 -17.96 21.97 -1.18
CA ALA A 51 -17.75 20.78 -2.00
C ALA A 51 -17.05 19.66 -1.22
N ILE A 52 -15.98 20.01 -0.49
CA ILE A 52 -15.22 19.07 0.37
C ILE A 52 -16.12 18.46 1.44
N SER A 53 -16.94 19.27 2.11
CA SER A 53 -17.87 18.81 3.15
C SER A 53 -18.90 17.82 2.59
N ILE A 54 -19.46 18.11 1.40
CA ILE A 54 -20.43 17.23 0.74
C ILE A 54 -19.76 15.91 0.32
N ILE A 55 -18.56 15.99 -0.30
CA ILE A 55 -17.77 14.82 -0.67
C ILE A 55 -17.52 13.96 0.56
N GLY A 56 -17.00 14.52 1.65
CA GLY A 56 -16.67 13.77 2.86
C GLY A 56 -17.87 13.00 3.45
N LYS A 57 -19.07 13.60 3.42
CA LYS A 57 -20.30 13.00 3.95
C LYS A 57 -20.92 11.96 3.04
N LYS A 58 -20.78 12.11 1.72
CA LYS A 58 -21.51 11.29 0.73
C LYS A 58 -20.62 10.34 -0.07
N PHE A 59 -19.30 10.39 0.14
CA PHE A 59 -18.36 9.51 -0.53
C PHE A 59 -18.80 8.03 -0.40
N PRO A 60 -18.84 7.25 -1.50
CA PRO A 60 -18.27 7.51 -2.83
C PRO A 60 -19.20 8.23 -3.82
N ILE A 61 -20.40 8.65 -3.40
CA ILE A 61 -21.41 9.21 -4.27
C ILE A 61 -21.16 10.71 -4.49
N ASN A 62 -20.76 11.08 -5.71
CA ASN A 62 -20.67 12.48 -6.16
C ASN A 62 -21.89 12.84 -7.03
N ASP A 63 -22.95 13.37 -6.42
CA ASP A 63 -24.12 13.87 -7.18
C ASP A 63 -23.97 15.38 -7.45
N LEU A 64 -23.21 15.73 -8.48
CA LEU A 64 -22.91 17.12 -8.82
C LEU A 64 -24.17 17.92 -9.17
N ARG A 65 -25.15 17.28 -9.82
CA ARG A 65 -26.39 17.93 -10.24
C ARG A 65 -27.24 18.36 -9.06
N LYS A 66 -27.36 17.54 -8.02
CA LYS A 66 -28.11 17.90 -6.80
C LYS A 66 -27.42 18.96 -5.94
N HIS A 67 -26.11 19.16 -6.09
CA HIS A 67 -25.30 20.07 -5.27
C HIS A 67 -24.60 21.14 -6.11
N SER A 68 -25.20 21.56 -7.22
CA SER A 68 -24.58 22.43 -8.22
C SER A 68 -24.00 23.74 -7.65
N SER A 69 -24.67 24.35 -6.66
CA SER A 69 -24.17 25.55 -5.98
C SER A 69 -22.84 25.33 -5.25
N ALA A 70 -22.69 24.19 -4.56
CA ALA A 70 -21.49 23.85 -3.81
C ALA A 70 -20.30 23.52 -4.72
N PHE A 71 -20.54 23.02 -5.94
CA PHE A 71 -19.50 22.72 -6.93
C PHE A 71 -19.26 23.84 -7.93
N SER A 72 -19.99 24.97 -7.85
CA SER A 72 -19.87 26.09 -8.79
C SER A 72 -18.46 26.68 -8.87
N ASN A 73 -17.75 26.79 -7.74
CA ASN A 73 -16.37 27.26 -7.73
C ASN A 73 -15.39 26.21 -8.27
N VAL A 74 -15.67 24.92 -8.02
CA VAL A 74 -14.88 23.82 -8.61
C VAL A 74 -15.01 23.85 -10.13
N ASP A 75 -16.19 24.15 -10.66
CA ASP A 75 -16.44 24.27 -12.10
C ASP A 75 -15.64 25.43 -12.71
N LYS A 76 -15.62 26.60 -12.07
CA LYS A 76 -14.82 27.77 -12.51
C LYS A 76 -13.32 27.49 -12.57
N SER A 77 -12.81 26.68 -11.64
CA SER A 77 -11.37 26.39 -11.50
C SER A 77 -11.00 24.95 -11.88
N ARG A 78 -11.85 24.24 -12.63
CA ARG A 78 -11.73 22.78 -12.87
C ARG A 78 -10.41 22.36 -13.49
N VAL A 79 -9.87 23.16 -14.41
CA VAL A 79 -8.57 22.89 -15.07
C VAL A 79 -7.42 22.93 -14.05
N ASP A 80 -7.42 23.91 -13.16
CA ASP A 80 -6.40 24.05 -12.12
C ASP A 80 -6.54 22.98 -11.04
N VAL A 81 -7.78 22.65 -10.65
CA VAL A 81 -8.06 21.55 -9.71
C VAL A 81 -7.54 20.23 -10.29
N LEU A 82 -7.84 19.92 -11.55
CA LEU A 82 -7.34 18.74 -12.23
C LEU A 82 -5.82 18.72 -12.24
N LYS A 83 -5.17 19.79 -12.71
CA LYS A 83 -3.71 19.88 -12.79
C LYS A 83 -3.03 19.66 -11.43
N ASN A 84 -3.54 20.30 -10.38
CA ASN A 84 -2.93 20.26 -9.04
C ASN A 84 -3.19 18.95 -8.30
N LEU A 85 -4.37 18.34 -8.48
CA LEU A 85 -4.74 17.10 -7.79
C LEU A 85 -4.36 15.83 -8.57
N HIS A 86 -4.01 15.94 -9.86
CA HIS A 86 -3.56 14.83 -10.70
C HIS A 86 -2.50 13.92 -10.04
N PRO A 87 -1.36 14.43 -9.52
CA PRO A 87 -0.34 13.57 -8.92
C PRO A 87 -0.85 12.81 -7.68
N PHE A 88 -1.78 13.38 -6.92
CA PHE A 88 -2.40 12.71 -5.77
C PHE A 88 -3.36 11.63 -6.23
N TYR A 89 -4.30 11.98 -7.11
CA TYR A 89 -5.29 11.06 -7.64
C TYR A 89 -4.65 9.81 -8.26
N PHE A 90 -3.70 10.01 -9.17
CA PHE A 90 -3.04 8.89 -9.84
C PHE A 90 -2.11 8.09 -8.92
N THR A 91 -1.60 8.67 -7.82
CA THR A 91 -0.92 7.85 -6.80
C THR A 91 -1.88 6.82 -6.19
N PHE A 92 -3.13 7.22 -5.92
CA PHE A 92 -4.14 6.28 -5.41
C PHE A 92 -4.61 5.28 -6.48
N VAL A 93 -4.71 5.69 -7.74
CA VAL A 93 -4.98 4.76 -8.86
C VAL A 93 -3.87 3.71 -8.97
N HIS A 94 -2.60 4.11 -8.88
CA HIS A 94 -1.48 3.17 -8.91
C HIS A 94 -1.49 2.22 -7.71
N LEU A 95 -1.98 2.65 -6.54
CA LEU A 95 -2.16 1.78 -5.38
C LEU A 95 -3.27 0.75 -5.60
N LEU A 96 -4.39 1.15 -6.22
CA LEU A 96 -5.45 0.24 -6.64
C LEU A 96 -4.90 -0.85 -7.58
N GLU A 97 -4.12 -0.45 -8.58
CA GLU A 97 -3.48 -1.40 -9.51
C GLU A 97 -2.44 -2.27 -8.81
N LEU A 98 -1.66 -1.74 -7.87
CA LEU A 98 -0.72 -2.52 -7.07
C LEU A 98 -1.45 -3.64 -6.30
N LYS A 99 -2.58 -3.32 -5.66
CA LYS A 99 -3.41 -4.31 -4.95
C LYS A 99 -3.79 -5.47 -5.86
N GLU A 100 -4.31 -5.16 -7.04
CA GLU A 100 -4.73 -6.17 -8.01
C GLU A 100 -3.58 -7.10 -8.39
N HIS A 101 -2.40 -6.53 -8.69
CA HIS A 101 -1.22 -7.33 -9.03
C HIS A 101 -0.69 -8.16 -7.85
N VAL A 102 -0.67 -7.61 -6.63
CA VAL A 102 -0.22 -8.34 -5.43
C VAL A 102 -1.15 -9.52 -5.14
N LEU A 103 -2.48 -9.29 -5.10
CA LEU A 103 -3.44 -10.35 -4.83
C LEU A 103 -3.44 -11.43 -5.93
N GLN A 104 -3.31 -11.03 -7.20
CA GLN A 104 -3.15 -11.97 -8.29
C GLN A 104 -1.87 -12.80 -8.14
N GLN A 105 -0.75 -12.17 -7.77
CA GLN A 105 0.51 -12.88 -7.58
C GLN A 105 0.43 -13.88 -6.41
N LEU A 106 -0.23 -13.50 -5.31
CA LEU A 106 -0.49 -14.41 -4.19
C LEU A 106 -1.34 -15.60 -4.63
N ALA A 107 -2.41 -15.37 -5.39
CA ALA A 107 -3.26 -16.44 -5.92
C ALA A 107 -2.49 -17.39 -6.86
N VAL A 108 -1.60 -16.86 -7.72
CA VAL A 108 -0.75 -17.70 -8.58
C VAL A 108 0.21 -18.55 -7.75
N MET A 109 0.86 -17.98 -6.73
CA MET A 109 1.77 -18.73 -5.87
C MET A 109 1.05 -19.81 -5.05
N ASP A 110 -0.15 -19.53 -4.54
CA ASP A 110 -0.97 -20.49 -3.80
C ASP A 110 -1.47 -21.62 -4.71
N ALA A 111 -1.97 -21.31 -5.90
CA ALA A 111 -2.42 -22.29 -6.89
C ALA A 111 -1.30 -23.24 -7.36
N ASN A 112 -0.06 -22.74 -7.43
CA ASN A 112 1.13 -23.54 -7.75
C ASN A 112 1.78 -24.17 -6.51
N GLN A 113 1.16 -24.04 -5.33
CA GLN A 113 1.66 -24.59 -4.05
C GLN A 113 3.12 -24.22 -3.78
N PHE A 114 3.50 -22.97 -4.07
CA PHE A 114 4.89 -22.53 -3.96
C PHE A 114 5.40 -22.71 -2.52
N HIS A 115 6.49 -23.44 -2.36
CA HIS A 115 7.04 -23.74 -1.05
C HIS A 115 7.99 -22.62 -0.58
N PHE A 116 7.60 -21.85 0.43
CA PHE A 116 8.48 -20.86 1.07
C PHE A 116 9.13 -21.44 2.32
N ASP A 117 10.46 -21.47 2.33
CA ASP A 117 11.28 -21.79 3.50
C ASP A 117 12.54 -20.91 3.52
N ILE A 118 12.65 -20.05 4.54
CA ILE A 118 13.75 -19.11 4.70
C ILE A 118 15.13 -19.81 4.77
N SER A 119 15.18 -21.09 5.15
CA SER A 119 16.42 -21.88 5.24
C SER A 119 16.80 -22.57 3.93
N LEU A 120 15.88 -22.66 2.96
CA LEU A 120 16.08 -23.34 1.68
C LEU A 120 16.12 -22.37 0.51
N ASN A 121 15.13 -21.48 0.41
CA ASN A 121 14.99 -20.48 -0.65
C ASN A 121 14.88 -19.08 -0.06
N PHE A 122 15.98 -18.67 0.58
CA PHE A 122 16.11 -17.42 1.31
C PHE A 122 15.63 -16.19 0.52
N ASP A 123 16.12 -16.01 -0.72
CA ASP A 123 15.80 -14.84 -1.53
C ASP A 123 14.31 -14.77 -1.87
N ALA A 124 13.72 -15.90 -2.30
CA ALA A 124 12.31 -15.97 -2.65
C ALA A 124 11.41 -15.73 -1.41
N THR A 125 11.74 -16.37 -0.29
CA THR A 125 10.98 -16.23 0.97
C THR A 125 11.09 -14.81 1.52
N THR A 126 12.27 -14.20 1.48
CA THR A 126 12.48 -12.80 1.92
C THR A 126 11.76 -11.83 1.00
N ALA A 127 11.84 -12.01 -0.32
CA ALA A 127 11.11 -11.17 -1.28
C ALA A 127 9.59 -11.28 -1.12
N PHE A 128 9.07 -12.47 -0.83
CA PHE A 128 7.66 -12.69 -0.51
C PHE A 128 7.23 -11.93 0.75
N PHE A 129 7.99 -12.03 1.84
CA PHE A 129 7.71 -11.29 3.08
C PHE A 129 7.76 -9.78 2.88
N ASN A 130 8.78 -9.29 2.21
CA ASN A 130 8.91 -7.86 1.91
C ASN A 130 7.71 -7.36 1.10
N MET A 131 7.25 -8.12 0.11
CA MET A 131 6.10 -7.72 -0.71
C MET A 131 4.83 -7.62 0.15
N ILE A 132 4.56 -8.62 0.98
CA ILE A 132 3.39 -8.64 1.88
C ILE A 132 3.46 -7.50 2.90
N ILE A 133 4.60 -7.34 3.58
CA ILE A 133 4.77 -6.31 4.62
C ILE A 133 4.63 -4.92 4.02
N ASN A 134 5.26 -4.65 2.87
CA ASN A 134 5.16 -3.36 2.22
C ASN A 134 3.75 -3.08 1.71
N PHE A 135 3.06 -4.08 1.17
CA PHE A 135 1.67 -3.95 0.74
C PHE A 135 0.71 -3.67 1.92
N ILE A 136 0.84 -4.42 3.03
CA ILE A 136 0.08 -4.17 4.27
C ILE A 136 0.35 -2.75 4.77
N SER A 137 1.62 -2.35 4.81
CA SER A 137 2.02 -1.01 5.25
C SER A 137 1.43 0.08 4.36
N ALA A 138 1.36 -0.13 3.05
CA ALA A 138 0.77 0.83 2.11
C ALA A 138 -0.73 1.00 2.34
N MET A 139 -1.44 -0.10 2.59
CA MET A 139 -2.87 -0.09 2.89
C MET A 139 -3.21 0.53 4.24
N ILE A 140 -2.37 0.29 5.26
CA ILE A 140 -2.49 0.98 6.54
C ILE A 140 -2.19 2.47 6.38
N LEU A 141 -1.15 2.83 5.62
CA LEU A 141 -0.78 4.23 5.41
C LEU A 141 -1.86 5.00 4.65
N LEU A 142 -2.50 4.36 3.67
CA LEU A 142 -3.67 4.90 2.95
C LEU A 142 -4.77 5.32 3.93
N SER A 143 -5.15 4.45 4.88
CA SER A 143 -6.22 4.75 5.84
C SER A 143 -5.88 5.90 6.78
N ARG A 144 -4.58 6.17 6.98
CA ARG A 144 -4.05 7.29 7.78
C ARG A 144 -3.98 8.62 7.02
N ILE A 145 -4.36 8.67 5.75
CA ILE A 145 -4.55 9.92 5.00
C ILE A 145 -6.00 10.36 5.19
N GLU A 146 -6.24 11.29 6.10
CA GLU A 146 -7.60 11.76 6.45
C GLU A 146 -8.32 12.38 5.25
N GLU A 147 -7.60 13.17 4.45
CA GLU A 147 -8.16 13.90 3.31
C GLU A 147 -8.29 13.08 2.02
N ARG A 148 -8.06 11.77 2.05
CA ARG A 148 -8.07 10.90 0.86
C ARG A 148 -9.37 10.98 0.07
N LYS A 149 -10.52 11.06 0.76
CA LYS A 149 -11.86 11.21 0.14
C LYS A 149 -11.98 12.55 -0.59
N SER A 150 -11.51 13.63 0.03
CA SER A 150 -11.54 14.98 -0.55
C SER A 150 -10.64 15.08 -1.78
N LEU A 151 -9.42 14.57 -1.71
CA LEU A 151 -8.47 14.52 -2.84
C LEU A 151 -9.06 13.79 -4.06
N ILE A 152 -9.63 12.61 -3.83
CA ILE A 152 -10.17 11.75 -4.89
C ILE A 152 -11.50 12.32 -5.41
N GLY A 153 -12.37 12.76 -4.51
CA GLY A 153 -13.69 13.28 -4.84
C GLY A 153 -13.64 14.62 -5.57
N LEU A 154 -12.76 15.55 -5.19
CA LEU A 154 -12.60 16.83 -5.88
C LEU A 154 -12.03 16.63 -7.29
N TYR A 155 -11.02 15.77 -7.44
CA TYR A 155 -10.47 15.46 -8.75
C TYR A 155 -11.54 14.86 -9.67
N ASN A 156 -12.31 13.89 -9.18
CA ASN A 156 -13.39 13.29 -9.96
C ASN A 156 -14.50 14.29 -10.31
N ALA A 157 -14.88 15.16 -9.37
CA ALA A 157 -15.86 16.22 -9.62
C ALA A 157 -15.39 17.17 -10.73
N ALA A 158 -14.14 17.65 -10.65
CA ALA A 158 -13.56 18.51 -11.67
C ALA A 158 -13.43 17.79 -13.03
N HIS A 159 -13.11 16.49 -13.02
CA HIS A 159 -13.06 15.67 -14.24
C HIS A 159 -14.44 15.56 -14.89
N GLU A 160 -15.48 15.28 -14.11
CA GLU A 160 -16.85 15.17 -14.62
C GLU A 160 -17.39 16.49 -15.15
N LEU A 161 -17.06 17.61 -14.50
CA LEU A 161 -17.41 18.95 -14.99
C LEU A 161 -16.68 19.31 -16.30
N GLU A 162 -15.44 18.86 -16.46
CA GLU A 162 -14.63 19.13 -17.66
C GLU A 162 -14.95 18.19 -18.84
N LYS A 163 -15.23 16.91 -18.56
CA LYS A 163 -15.41 15.87 -19.59
C LYS A 163 -16.87 15.42 -19.77
N GLY A 164 -17.77 15.87 -18.91
CA GLY A 164 -19.18 15.44 -18.89
C GLY A 164 -19.40 14.06 -18.28
N THR A 165 -18.34 13.35 -17.88
CA THR A 165 -18.40 12.00 -17.29
C THR A 165 -17.37 11.83 -16.17
N ALA A 166 -17.71 11.02 -15.17
CA ALA A 166 -16.79 10.65 -14.10
C ALA A 166 -15.50 10.01 -14.64
N GLU A 167 -14.42 10.10 -13.86
CA GLU A 167 -13.15 9.49 -14.21
C GLU A 167 -13.30 7.94 -14.20
N PRO A 168 -12.83 7.22 -15.25
CA PRO A 168 -13.10 5.78 -15.40
C PRO A 168 -12.68 4.87 -14.24
N LYS A 169 -11.58 5.18 -13.55
CA LYS A 169 -11.05 4.43 -12.40
C LYS A 169 -11.73 4.85 -11.09
N PHE A 170 -12.42 5.99 -11.04
CA PHE A 170 -13.06 6.50 -9.82
C PHE A 170 -13.96 5.48 -9.11
N PRO A 171 -14.87 4.72 -9.76
CA PRO A 171 -15.74 3.80 -9.03
C PRO A 171 -14.97 2.73 -8.25
N ARG A 172 -13.96 2.12 -8.88
CA ARG A 172 -13.11 1.10 -8.25
C ARG A 172 -12.21 1.70 -7.17
N LEU A 173 -11.65 2.88 -7.45
CA LEU A 173 -10.81 3.58 -6.49
C LEU A 173 -11.61 4.01 -5.26
N ALA A 174 -12.83 4.53 -5.45
CA ALA A 174 -13.68 4.96 -4.36
C ALA A 174 -14.11 3.77 -3.50
N GLN A 175 -14.42 2.61 -4.12
CA GLN A 175 -14.67 1.38 -3.39
C GLN A 175 -13.45 0.93 -2.57
N LEU A 176 -12.23 1.03 -3.12
CA LEU A 176 -11.00 0.74 -2.36
C LEU A 176 -10.91 1.60 -1.09
N ILE A 177 -11.20 2.89 -1.18
CA ILE A 177 -11.14 3.82 -0.04
C ILE A 177 -12.16 3.45 1.04
N VAL A 178 -13.35 3.00 0.65
CA VAL A 178 -14.42 2.56 1.55
C VAL A 178 -14.05 1.23 2.23
N ASP A 179 -13.64 0.24 1.44
CA ASP A 179 -13.27 -1.09 1.94
C ASP A 179 -12.11 -1.02 2.96
N TYR A 180 -11.16 -0.12 2.73
CA TYR A 180 -9.96 0.04 3.56
C TYR A 180 -10.08 1.12 4.63
N GLU A 181 -11.29 1.53 5.01
CA GLU A 181 -11.49 2.32 6.24
C GLU A 181 -11.05 1.55 7.49
N SER A 182 -11.28 0.23 7.51
CA SER A 182 -10.72 -0.69 8.50
C SER A 182 -9.70 -1.61 7.83
N PRO A 183 -8.45 -1.14 7.61
CA PRO A 183 -7.50 -1.81 6.73
C PRO A 183 -7.12 -3.21 7.23
N LEU A 184 -6.98 -3.42 8.54
CA LEU A 184 -6.60 -4.73 9.08
C LEU A 184 -7.71 -5.78 8.90
N LYS A 185 -8.97 -5.37 9.10
CA LYS A 185 -10.11 -6.24 8.83
C LYS A 185 -10.15 -6.63 7.36
N LYS A 186 -10.02 -5.63 6.47
CA LYS A 186 -10.08 -5.88 5.02
C LYS A 186 -8.91 -6.70 4.51
N LEU A 187 -7.70 -6.47 5.01
CA LEU A 187 -6.52 -7.28 4.69
C LEU A 187 -6.70 -8.74 5.14
N SER A 188 -7.32 -8.98 6.29
CA SER A 188 -7.63 -10.34 6.75
C SER A 188 -8.60 -11.07 5.82
N GLU A 189 -9.59 -10.36 5.26
CA GLU A 189 -10.50 -10.92 4.25
C GLU A 189 -9.75 -11.19 2.93
N ASP A 190 -8.98 -10.22 2.44
CA ASP A 190 -8.25 -10.33 1.17
C ASP A 190 -7.18 -11.44 1.20
N PHE A 191 -6.56 -11.72 2.36
CA PHE A 191 -5.59 -12.82 2.51
C PHE A 191 -6.21 -14.17 2.88
N GLY A 192 -7.51 -14.22 3.18
CA GLY A 192 -8.22 -15.45 3.52
C GLY A 192 -7.94 -16.60 2.54
N PRO A 193 -8.04 -16.39 1.21
CA PRO A 193 -7.79 -17.45 0.23
C PRO A 193 -6.37 -18.02 0.22
N VAL A 194 -5.36 -17.24 0.65
CA VAL A 194 -3.93 -17.61 0.58
C VAL A 194 -3.31 -17.84 1.97
N HIS A 195 -4.16 -18.05 2.98
CA HIS A 195 -3.72 -18.16 4.37
C HIS A 195 -2.72 -19.31 4.60
N ARG A 196 -2.82 -20.40 3.81
CA ARG A 196 -1.91 -21.55 3.89
C ARG A 196 -0.50 -21.18 3.46
N LEU A 197 -0.37 -20.52 2.31
CA LEU A 197 0.91 -20.03 1.78
C LEU A 197 1.62 -19.11 2.78
N ILE A 198 0.88 -18.13 3.33
CA ILE A 198 1.43 -17.17 4.30
C ILE A 198 1.84 -17.89 5.59
N ARG A 199 0.99 -18.78 6.12
CA ARG A 199 1.29 -19.54 7.33
C ARG A 199 2.55 -20.39 7.16
N GLN A 200 2.68 -21.09 6.05
CA GLN A 200 3.86 -21.91 5.76
C GLN A 200 5.14 -21.08 5.77
N ALA A 201 5.16 -19.96 5.05
CA ALA A 201 6.31 -19.06 5.04
C ALA A 201 6.64 -18.60 6.47
N LEU A 202 5.64 -18.18 7.27
CA LEU A 202 5.83 -17.71 8.65
C LEU A 202 6.41 -18.79 9.57
N MET A 203 5.96 -20.04 9.41
CA MET A 203 6.47 -21.15 10.20
C MET A 203 7.96 -21.41 9.94
N SER A 204 8.44 -21.20 8.71
CA SER A 204 9.87 -21.35 8.39
C SER A 204 10.77 -20.38 9.17
N ILE A 205 10.26 -19.17 9.47
CA ILE A 205 11.01 -18.16 10.24
C ILE A 205 10.99 -18.44 11.74
N SER A 206 9.97 -19.12 12.27
CA SER A 206 9.75 -19.26 13.71
C SER A 206 10.99 -19.76 14.48
N GLY A 207 11.65 -20.80 13.97
CA GLY A 207 12.85 -21.37 14.61
C GLY A 207 14.07 -20.44 14.54
N ILE A 208 14.24 -19.70 13.44
CA ILE A 208 15.33 -18.73 13.29
C ILE A 208 15.09 -17.51 14.18
N TYR A 209 13.88 -16.97 14.18
CA TYR A 209 13.52 -15.80 14.97
C TYR A 209 13.76 -16.04 16.46
N LYS A 210 13.31 -17.18 17.00
CA LYS A 210 13.55 -17.53 18.42
C LYS A 210 15.04 -17.60 18.77
N ARG A 211 15.86 -18.23 17.91
CA ARG A 211 17.32 -18.34 18.15
C ARG A 211 18.05 -17.01 18.04
N ARG A 212 17.55 -16.07 17.22
CA ARG A 212 18.15 -14.75 17.01
C ARG A 212 17.63 -13.70 17.99
N ASN A 213 16.45 -13.91 18.56
CA ASN A 213 15.82 -13.02 19.53
C ASN A 213 16.14 -13.47 20.97
N ILE A 214 17.43 -13.48 21.31
CA ILE A 214 17.96 -13.84 22.63
C ILE A 214 18.44 -12.61 23.39
N SER A 215 18.41 -12.69 24.72
CA SER A 215 18.85 -11.63 25.64
C SER A 215 20.37 -11.44 25.64
N ALA A 216 20.83 -10.28 26.12
CA ALA A 216 22.27 -10.02 26.27
C ALA A 216 22.97 -11.01 27.23
N GLU A 217 22.26 -11.54 28.23
CA GLU A 217 22.78 -12.56 29.13
C GLU A 217 23.02 -13.89 28.41
N GLU A 218 22.07 -14.36 27.61
CA GLU A 218 22.20 -15.56 26.79
C GLU A 218 23.29 -15.40 25.71
N GLN A 219 23.43 -14.20 25.13
CA GLN A 219 24.52 -13.89 24.20
C GLN A 219 25.89 -13.98 24.87
N ARG A 220 26.04 -13.47 26.09
CA ARG A 220 27.29 -13.60 26.86
C ARG A 220 27.55 -15.05 27.26
N ALA A 221 26.53 -15.77 27.71
CA ALA A 221 26.65 -17.17 28.11
C ALA A 221 27.07 -18.09 26.95
N SER A 222 26.65 -17.77 25.72
CA SER A 222 27.05 -18.47 24.50
C SER A 222 28.34 -17.95 23.86
N ALA A 223 29.00 -16.97 24.47
CA ALA A 223 30.13 -16.24 23.90
C ALA A 223 29.88 -15.82 22.43
N MET A 224 28.66 -15.35 22.15
CA MET A 224 28.21 -15.05 20.79
C MET A 224 29.18 -14.07 20.11
N ILE A 225 29.63 -14.39 18.89
CA ILE A 225 30.57 -13.59 18.07
C ILE A 225 32.02 -13.57 18.62
N SER A 226 32.32 -14.30 19.71
CA SER A 226 33.70 -14.35 20.22
C SER A 226 34.58 -15.26 19.39
N LEU A 227 35.70 -14.71 18.88
CA LEU A 227 36.76 -15.49 18.23
C LEU A 227 37.73 -16.12 19.23
N ALA A 228 37.83 -15.54 20.44
CA ALA A 228 38.79 -15.97 21.46
C ALA A 228 38.18 -16.93 22.50
N ALA A 229 36.87 -17.17 22.46
CA ALA A 229 36.20 -18.05 23.42
C ALA A 229 36.61 -19.51 23.27
N ASN A 230 36.94 -19.94 22.05
CA ASN A 230 37.50 -21.27 21.79
C ASN A 230 38.75 -21.18 20.89
N PRO A 231 39.94 -20.85 21.43
CA PRO A 231 41.15 -20.67 20.64
C PRO A 231 41.62 -21.92 19.90
N ALA A 232 41.15 -23.12 20.29
CA ALA A 232 41.46 -24.37 19.59
C ALA A 232 40.74 -24.51 18.24
N GLU A 233 39.65 -23.76 18.02
CA GLU A 233 38.93 -23.70 16.74
C GLU A 233 39.51 -22.64 15.79
N LEU A 234 40.37 -21.75 16.28
CA LEU A 234 41.12 -20.83 15.44
C LEU A 234 42.20 -21.62 14.70
N LEU A 235 42.06 -21.68 13.37
CA LEU A 235 43.11 -22.20 12.50
C LEU A 235 44.34 -21.30 12.66
N TYR A 236 45.43 -21.88 13.16
CA TYR A 236 46.76 -21.28 13.02
C TYR A 236 47.14 -21.35 11.53
N ILE A 237 47.31 -20.18 10.90
CA ILE A 237 47.97 -20.06 9.60
C ILE A 237 49.48 -20.12 9.82
#